data_AF-A0A7K3NPR4-F1
#
_entry.id   AF-A0A7K3NPR4-F1
#
_cell.length_a   1.000
_cell.length_b   1.000
_cell.length_c   1.000
_cell.angle_alpha   90.00
_cell.angle_beta   90.00
_cell.angle_gamma   90.00
#
_symmetry.space_group_name_H-M   'P 1'
#
loop_
_entity.id
_entity.type
_entity.pdbx_description
1 polymer ?
#
loop_
_entity_poly.entity_id
_entity_poly.type
_entity_poly.pdbx_seq_one_letter_code
_entity_poly.pdbx_strand_id
1 'polypeptide(L)' 'MKNVRRTANYTAEELRARRAESRTDLHRLDATTDADVERLVADDEDEAAMLPDWTRARLVLPATKESPRP' A
#
# COMPACT_ATOMS: atom_id res chain seq x y z
N MET A 1 1.18 -1.64 29.92
CA MET A 1 0.53 -0.51 29.20
C MET A 1 -0.56 -1.09 28.30
N LYS A 2 -1.80 -0.57 28.37
CA LYS A 2 -2.92 -1.07 27.55
C LYS A 2 -2.87 -0.38 26.18
N ASN A 3 -2.73 -1.16 25.11
CA ASN A 3 -2.85 -0.66 23.73
C ASN A 3 -4.30 -0.23 23.49
N VAL A 4 -4.57 1.08 23.61
CA VAL A 4 -5.87 1.65 23.24
C VAL A 4 -5.96 1.60 21.72
N ARG A 5 -6.55 0.53 21.19
CA ARG A 5 -6.89 0.43 19.77
C ARG A 5 -7.85 1.58 19.46
N ARG A 6 -7.41 2.59 18.70
CA ARG A 6 -8.28 3.61 18.09
C ARG A 6 -9.03 3.01 16.89
N THR A 7 -9.76 1.92 17.13
CA THR A 7 -10.64 1.35 16.12
C THR A 7 -11.94 2.15 16.14
N ALA A 8 -12.16 2.97 15.11
CA ALA A 8 -13.42 3.68 14.92
C ALA A 8 -14.41 2.79 14.17
N ASN A 9 -15.65 2.74 14.64
CA ASN A 9 -16.74 2.06 13.93
C ASN A 9 -17.43 3.07 13.02
N TYR A 10 -17.74 2.65 11.79
CA TYR A 10 -18.47 3.46 10.82
C TYR A 10 -19.63 2.66 10.27
N THR A 11 -20.75 3.33 10.06
CA THR A 11 -21.91 2.80 9.34
C THR A 11 -21.64 2.79 7.83
N ALA A 12 -22.42 1.98 7.09
CA ALA A 12 -22.33 1.93 5.65
C ALA A 12 -22.67 3.28 4.99
N GLU A 13 -23.52 4.09 5.61
CA GLU A 13 -23.88 5.43 5.13
C GLU A 13 -22.72 6.43 5.31
N GLU A 14 -22.07 6.43 6.48
CA GLU A 14 -20.90 7.28 6.75
C GLU A 14 -19.72 6.94 5.83
N LEU A 15 -19.50 5.65 5.53
CA LEU A 15 -18.47 5.25 4.57
C LEU A 15 -18.78 5.71 3.15
N ARG A 16 -20.06 5.68 2.74
CA ARG A 16 -20.47 6.18 1.42
C ARG A 16 -20.32 7.69 1.30
N ALA A 17 -20.69 8.45 2.34
CA ALA A 17 -20.52 9.89 2.39
C ALA A 17 -19.03 10.29 2.28
N ARG A 18 -18.14 9.60 3.00
CA ARG A 18 -16.69 9.83 2.94
C ARG A 18 -16.05 9.41 1.62
N ARG A 19 -16.62 8.44 0.91
CA ARG A 19 -16.11 7.98 -0.38
C ARG A 19 -16.23 9.05 -1.48
N ALA A 20 -17.15 10.00 -1.33
CA ALA A 20 -17.31 11.12 -2.25
C ALA A 20 -16.17 12.15 -2.12
N GLU A 21 -15.43 12.15 -1.01
CA GLU A 21 -14.26 12.98 -0.79
C GLU A 21 -12.99 12.19 -1.12
N SER A 22 -12.70 12.04 -2.41
CA SER A 22 -11.37 11.54 -2.80
C SER A 22 -10.32 12.58 -2.41
N ARG A 23 -9.62 12.32 -1.31
CA ARG A 23 -8.50 13.14 -0.84
C ARG A 23 -7.22 12.92 -1.65
N THR A 24 -7.22 11.94 -2.54
CA THR A 24 -6.08 11.61 -3.40
C THR A 24 -6.15 12.44 -4.67
N ASP A 25 -5.12 13.25 -4.90
CA ASP A 25 -4.92 13.98 -6.15
C ASP A 25 -4.36 13.05 -7.22
N LEU A 26 -5.26 12.48 -8.02
CA LEU A 26 -4.90 11.54 -9.09
C LEU A 26 -4.18 12.22 -10.25
N HIS A 27 -4.42 13.51 -10.49
CA HIS A 27 -3.73 14.25 -11.54
C HIS A 27 -2.26 14.46 -11.18
N ARG A 28 -1.97 14.78 -9.90
CA ARG A 28 -0.60 14.82 -9.40
C ARG A 28 0.08 13.45 -9.51
N LEU A 29 -0.63 12.37 -9.19
CA LEU A 29 -0.10 11.01 -9.32
C LEU A 29 0.31 10.72 -10.78
N ASP A 30 -0.57 10.99 -11.75
CA ASP A 30 -0.30 10.75 -13.16
C ASP A 30 0.86 11.61 -13.71
N ALA A 31 1.09 12.79 -13.15
CA ALA A 31 2.18 13.67 -13.54
C ALA A 31 3.53 13.32 -12.86
N THR A 32 3.54 12.41 -11.89
CA THR A 32 4.77 12.04 -11.15
C THR A 32 5.65 11.16 -12.03
N THR A 33 6.88 11.59 -12.27
CA THR A 33 7.83 10.82 -13.09
C THR A 33 8.56 9.76 -12.27
N ASP A 34 9.13 8.75 -12.92
CA ASP A 34 9.93 7.72 -12.24
C ASP A 34 11.10 8.33 -11.44
N ALA A 35 11.75 9.36 -11.99
CA ALA A 35 12.83 10.06 -11.28
C ALA A 35 12.32 10.82 -10.04
N ASP A 36 11.10 11.33 -10.07
CA ASP A 36 10.47 11.94 -8.89
C ASP A 36 10.12 10.89 -7.85
N VAL A 37 9.66 9.70 -8.26
CA VAL A 37 9.40 8.57 -7.36
C VAL A 37 10.68 8.14 -6.65
N GLU A 38 11.77 7.90 -7.38
CA GLU A 38 13.05 7.50 -6.79
C GLU A 38 13.58 8.54 -5.78
N ARG A 39 13.43 9.83 -6.08
CA ARG A 39 13.78 10.91 -5.15
C ARG A 39 12.91 10.88 -3.90
N LEU A 40 11.59 10.74 -4.06
CA LEU A 40 10.65 10.69 -2.95
C LEU A 40 10.90 9.48 -2.04
N VAL A 41 11.25 8.32 -2.61
CA VAL A 41 11.64 7.12 -1.87
C VAL A 41 12.96 7.34 -1.13
N ALA A 42 13.97 7.94 -1.78
CA ALA A 42 15.26 8.22 -1.15
C ALA A 42 15.18 9.24 0.00
N ASP A 43 14.24 10.18 -0.08
CA ASP A 43 13.99 11.19 0.96
C ASP A 43 13.20 10.63 2.17
N ASP A 44 12.62 9.42 2.06
CA ASP A 44 11.85 8.78 3.12
C ASP A 44 12.78 8.11 4.16
N GLU A 45 12.70 8.55 5.42
CA GLU A 45 13.50 8.01 6.53
C GLU A 45 13.23 6.52 6.77
N ASP A 46 11.98 6.08 6.56
CA ASP A 46 11.61 4.66 6.73
C ASP A 46 12.29 3.79 5.66
N GLU A 47 12.49 4.33 4.46
CA GLU A 47 13.14 3.66 3.32
C GLU A 47 14.67 3.72 3.40
N ALA A 48 15.26 4.67 4.13
CA ALA A 48 16.72 4.83 4.23
C ALA A 48 17.45 3.57 4.74
N ALA A 49 16.79 2.74 5.56
CA ALA A 49 17.32 1.48 6.05
C ALA A 49 16.96 0.26 5.16
N MET A 50 16.10 0.46 4.15
CA MET A 50 15.57 -0.57 3.26
C MET A 50 16.25 -0.51 1.89
N LEU A 51 17.49 -0.98 1.83
CA LEU A 51 18.23 -1.17 0.58
C LEU A 51 18.35 -2.68 0.24
N PRO A 52 17.25 -3.36 -0.13
CA PRO A 52 17.32 -4.76 -0.52
C PRO A 52 18.06 -4.91 -1.85
N ASP A 53 18.87 -5.98 -1.94
CA ASP A 53 19.51 -6.36 -3.20
C ASP A 53 18.47 -6.96 -4.17
N TRP A 54 17.89 -6.10 -4.99
CA TRP A 54 16.88 -6.47 -5.99
C TRP A 54 17.40 -7.43 -7.05
N THR A 55 18.72 -7.55 -7.25
CA THR A 55 19.28 -8.53 -8.21
C THR A 55 19.02 -9.97 -7.79
N ARG A 56 18.76 -10.18 -6.48
CA ARG A 56 18.44 -11.48 -5.90
C ARG A 56 16.93 -11.74 -5.83
N ALA A 57 16.10 -10.78 -6.20
CA ALA A 57 14.65 -10.93 -6.20
C ALA A 57 14.22 -12.02 -7.20
N ARG A 58 13.26 -12.85 -6.80
CA ARG A 58 12.72 -13.93 -7.65
C ARG A 58 11.21 -13.96 -7.51
N LEU A 59 10.53 -14.07 -8.65
CA LEU A 59 9.10 -14.34 -8.67
C LEU A 59 8.86 -15.78 -8.22
N VAL A 60 8.14 -15.96 -7.11
CA VAL A 60 7.71 -17.27 -6.62
C VAL A 60 6.18 -17.32 -6.69
N LEU A 61 5.65 -18.10 -7.62
CA LEU A 61 4.22 -18.37 -7.69
C LEU A 61 3.90 -19.53 -6.74
N PRO A 62 2.99 -19.35 -5.76
CA PRO A 62 2.60 -20.44 -4.88
C PRO A 62 1.87 -21.53 -5.68
N ALA A 63 2.07 -22.79 -5.29
CA ALA A 63 1.33 -23.89 -5.89
C ALA A 63 -0.17 -23.70 -5.65
N THR A 64 -0.98 -23.89 -6.69
CA THR A 64 -2.44 -23.92 -6.55
C THR A 64 -2.81 -25.07 -5.64
N LYS A 65 -3.62 -24.81 -4.61
CA LYS A 65 -4.14 -25.86 -3.74
C LYS A 65 -5.04 -26.76 -4.57
N GLU A 66 -4.71 -28.04 -4.70
CA GLU A 66 -5.64 -28.99 -5.32
C GLU A 66 -6.91 -29.06 -4.47
N SER A 67 -8.05 -28.84 -5.11
CA SER A 67 -9.34 -29.10 -4.49
C SER A 67 -9.46 -30.62 -4.31
N PRO A 68 -9.91 -31.13 -3.16
CA PRO A 68 -10.14 -32.56 -3.02
C PRO A 68 -11.10 -33.01 -4.12
N ARG A 69 -10.71 -34.03 -4.90
CA ARG A 69 -11.60 -34.65 -5.89
C ARG A 69 -12.88 -35.14 -5.20
N PRO A 70 -14.03 -35.09 -5.89
CA PRO A 70 -15.30 -35.57 -5.37
C PRO A 70 -15.26 -37.06 -5.03
#